data_AF-A0A7R9T6S1-F1
#
_entry.id   AF-A0A7R9T6S1-F1
#
_cell.length_a   1.000
_cell.length_b   1.000
_cell.length_c   1.000
_cell.angle_alpha   90.00
_cell.angle_beta   90.00
_cell.angle_gamma   90.00
#
_symmetry.space_group_name_H-M   'P 1'
#
loop_
_entity.id
_entity.type
_entity.pdbx_description
1 polymer ?
#
loop_
_entity_poly.entity_id
_entity_poly.type
_entity_poly.pdbx_seq_one_letter_code
_entity_poly.pdbx_strand_id
1 'polypeptide(L)'
;MATPEEELSELQRKYALLEGDRKAYFETSQWTMKQNKETITAAKRENKMLIAQLAEQAVSNVDKPKPEQLGPENNEELFRLQSFSKDLKAKYDHFKQEAVRKTRELEQKLDKLKDLEAEGHTHEEDDTPVMSTIRQLENRFDKALIKYNEAASIGKTYEQIVRRHGEEKMDFDRQLALIERALKQKEKDLVQLTLMSHDAIAAKEMAKSELLRVEKEEAAERAKRNKELKDRRDMVRQREDINAQLAARAAQREADAQRAEEARKHKALMSDKASKEDYERAKKEKQDRMRAYENAFFKIKEATGVSDISSVMDKFMTQEDTNINLKLLTTEGQAKLDALQAARKEARTALEEYRFSGGGGGGGRRIVDEYESSLVDGINNNERVRAKFEKVHRVLVSMKSGTEHLMDKLDVVDGGVAQPPDVVSDETVVEVLAACEQKLIKALQEVGDAAKTALLALDDGAAAATKTISKHNVRVDMSLEYGGSDSDGEEDEEGADEVPDRDRVKVSANELAEKLAKRKKGG
;
A
#
# COMPACT_ATOMS: atom_id res chain seq x y z
N MET A 1 -15.37 57.27 -15.14
CA MET A 1 -15.01 56.45 -16.32
C MET A 1 -15.92 56.92 -17.44
N ALA A 2 -15.37 57.21 -18.62
CA ALA A 2 -16.22 57.40 -19.79
C ALA A 2 -16.89 56.06 -20.13
N THR A 3 -18.04 56.12 -20.80
CA THR A 3 -18.66 54.94 -21.40
C THR A 3 -17.92 54.59 -22.70
N PRO A 4 -17.89 53.31 -23.12
CA PRO A 4 -17.27 52.93 -24.39
C PRO A 4 -17.94 53.56 -25.62
N GLU A 5 -19.17 54.05 -25.47
CA GLU A 5 -19.91 54.80 -26.50
C GLU A 5 -19.42 56.26 -26.62
N GLU A 6 -19.07 56.90 -25.50
CA GLU A 6 -18.37 58.20 -25.49
C GLU A 6 -16.97 58.08 -26.11
N GLU A 7 -16.18 57.07 -25.72
CA GLU A 7 -14.83 56.82 -26.25
C GLU A 7 -14.85 56.57 -27.77
N LEU A 8 -15.85 55.83 -28.27
CA LEU A 8 -16.08 55.64 -29.71
C LEU A 8 -16.39 56.98 -30.42
N SER A 9 -17.20 57.84 -29.79
CA SER A 9 -17.57 59.15 -30.35
C SER A 9 -16.38 60.12 -30.41
N GLU A 10 -15.48 60.09 -29.42
CA GLU A 10 -14.23 60.86 -29.44
C GLU A 10 -13.27 60.36 -30.51
N LEU A 11 -13.15 59.04 -30.68
CA LEU A 11 -12.30 58.45 -31.72
C LEU A 11 -12.82 58.81 -33.12
N GLN A 12 -14.13 58.79 -33.35
CA GLN A 12 -14.76 59.23 -34.60
C GLN A 12 -14.51 60.73 -34.88
N ARG A 13 -14.64 61.60 -33.86
CA ARG A 13 -14.28 63.03 -34.00
C ARG A 13 -12.80 63.23 -34.35
N LYS A 14 -11.91 62.49 -33.68
CA LYS A 14 -10.46 62.56 -33.92
C LYS A 14 -10.09 62.08 -35.32
N TYR A 15 -10.75 61.04 -35.83
CA TYR A 15 -10.58 60.56 -37.19
C TYR A 15 -11.07 61.58 -38.22
N ALA A 16 -12.26 62.18 -38.03
CA ALA A 16 -12.78 63.23 -38.91
C ALA A 16 -11.89 64.49 -38.95
N LEU A 17 -11.26 64.84 -37.82
CA LEU A 17 -10.27 65.94 -37.77
C LEU A 17 -9.02 65.59 -38.60
N LEU A 18 -8.49 64.38 -38.45
CA LEU A 18 -7.32 63.89 -39.20
C LEU A 18 -7.57 63.82 -40.71
N GLU A 19 -8.78 63.46 -41.16
CA GLU A 19 -9.15 63.53 -42.58
C GLU A 19 -9.22 64.97 -43.10
N GLY A 20 -9.71 65.90 -42.27
CA GLY A 20 -9.68 67.35 -42.54
C GLY A 20 -8.26 67.87 -42.73
N ASP A 21 -7.36 67.58 -41.77
CA ASP A 21 -5.95 67.95 -41.84
C ASP A 21 -5.26 67.33 -43.06
N ARG A 22 -5.46 66.02 -43.31
CA ARG A 22 -4.88 65.33 -44.49
C ARG A 22 -5.30 65.99 -45.80
N LYS A 23 -6.56 66.43 -45.88
CA LYS A 23 -7.08 67.16 -47.05
C LYS A 23 -6.44 68.56 -47.18
N ALA A 24 -6.36 69.31 -46.08
CA ALA A 24 -5.73 70.63 -46.07
C ALA A 24 -4.24 70.55 -46.50
N TYR A 25 -3.47 69.60 -45.97
CA TYR A 25 -2.08 69.36 -46.38
C TYR A 25 -1.97 69.00 -47.88
N PHE A 26 -2.88 68.18 -48.41
CA PHE A 26 -2.87 67.84 -49.84
C PHE A 26 -3.18 69.07 -50.71
N GLU A 27 -4.18 69.88 -50.35
CA GLU A 27 -4.54 71.10 -51.08
C GLU A 27 -3.41 72.15 -51.04
N THR A 28 -2.77 72.35 -49.88
CA THR A 28 -1.58 73.22 -49.74
C THR A 28 -0.39 72.71 -50.56
N SER A 29 -0.16 71.39 -50.60
CA SER A 29 0.91 70.78 -51.39
C SER A 29 0.68 70.95 -52.90
N GLN A 30 -0.55 70.71 -53.38
CA GLN A 30 -0.93 70.96 -54.77
C GLN A 30 -0.81 72.44 -55.17
N TRP A 31 -1.21 73.35 -54.28
CA TRP A 31 -1.06 74.80 -54.49
C TRP A 31 0.42 75.20 -54.60
N THR A 32 1.27 74.70 -53.70
CA THR A 32 2.73 74.93 -53.73
C THR A 32 3.36 74.34 -55.00
N MET A 33 2.96 73.13 -55.42
CA MET A 33 3.41 72.54 -56.68
C MET A 33 2.98 73.36 -57.91
N LYS A 34 1.79 73.98 -57.88
CA LYS A 34 1.32 74.86 -58.94
C LYS A 34 2.15 76.15 -58.99
N GLN A 35 2.36 76.81 -57.84
CA GLN A 35 3.19 78.01 -57.73
C GLN A 35 4.63 77.75 -58.22
N ASN A 36 5.22 76.60 -57.85
CA ASN A 36 6.56 76.20 -58.30
C ASN A 36 6.62 75.90 -59.82
N LYS A 37 5.55 75.36 -60.42
CA LYS A 37 5.46 75.24 -61.88
C LYS A 37 5.39 76.62 -62.55
N GLU A 38 4.60 77.54 -62.00
CA GLU A 38 4.45 78.90 -62.52
C GLU A 38 5.78 79.67 -62.47
N THR A 39 6.51 79.67 -61.34
CA THR A 39 7.84 80.30 -61.22
C THR A 39 8.88 79.67 -62.14
N ILE A 40 8.90 78.35 -62.31
CA ILE A 40 9.77 77.68 -63.30
C ILE A 40 9.44 78.13 -64.73
N THR A 41 8.17 78.35 -65.08
CA THR A 41 7.84 78.92 -66.41
C THR A 41 8.23 80.38 -66.54
N ALA A 42 8.19 81.18 -65.46
CA ALA A 42 8.67 82.56 -65.48
C ALA A 42 10.18 82.61 -65.73
N ALA A 43 10.97 81.90 -64.92
CA ALA A 43 12.43 81.81 -65.08
C ALA A 43 12.84 81.26 -66.46
N LYS A 44 12.09 80.32 -67.04
CA LYS A 44 12.35 79.84 -68.42
C LYS A 44 12.04 80.89 -69.51
N ARG A 45 11.09 81.81 -69.30
CA ARG A 45 10.86 82.95 -70.22
C ARG A 45 11.97 83.98 -70.08
N GLU A 46 12.34 84.33 -68.85
CA GLU A 46 13.42 85.28 -68.53
C GLU A 46 14.77 84.81 -69.08
N ASN A 47 15.14 83.55 -68.85
CA ASN A 47 16.38 82.97 -69.39
C ASN A 47 16.37 82.97 -70.93
N LYS A 48 15.22 82.72 -71.58
CA LYS A 48 15.08 82.87 -73.04
C LYS A 48 15.23 84.34 -73.51
N MET A 49 14.78 85.31 -72.72
CA MET A 49 15.00 86.75 -73.00
C MET A 49 16.47 87.15 -72.82
N LEU A 50 17.14 86.68 -71.77
CA LEU A 50 18.57 86.89 -71.55
C LEU A 50 19.43 86.27 -72.67
N ILE A 51 19.07 85.07 -73.15
CA ILE A 51 19.72 84.45 -74.31
C ILE A 51 19.50 85.30 -75.58
N ALA A 52 18.31 85.88 -75.78
CA ALA A 52 18.05 86.78 -76.90
C ALA A 52 18.86 88.09 -76.79
N GLN A 53 18.95 88.69 -75.61
CA GLN A 53 19.76 89.89 -75.36
C GLN A 53 21.26 89.63 -75.53
N LEU A 54 21.75 88.46 -75.10
CA LEU A 54 23.14 88.04 -75.33
C LEU A 54 23.41 87.79 -76.82
N ALA A 55 22.45 87.25 -77.58
CA ALA A 55 22.57 87.12 -79.02
C ALA A 55 22.58 88.49 -79.73
N GLU A 56 21.80 89.46 -79.26
CA GLU A 56 21.78 90.83 -79.76
C GLU A 56 23.10 91.57 -79.46
N GLN A 57 23.63 91.44 -78.23
CA GLN A 57 24.95 91.96 -77.86
C GLN A 57 26.12 91.27 -78.59
N ALA A 58 25.99 89.98 -78.93
CA ALA A 58 26.99 89.26 -79.72
C ALA A 58 27.03 89.68 -81.20
N VAL A 59 26.00 90.38 -81.69
CA VAL A 59 25.94 90.93 -83.07
C VAL A 59 26.46 92.36 -83.13
N SER A 60 26.39 93.14 -82.04
CA SER A 60 26.80 94.56 -82.03
C SER A 60 28.30 94.81 -81.78
N ASN A 61 29.04 93.86 -81.18
CA ASN A 61 30.49 93.98 -80.96
C ASN A 61 31.31 93.24 -82.03
N VAL A 62 31.50 93.86 -83.20
CA VAL A 62 32.42 93.39 -84.25
C VAL A 62 33.71 94.20 -84.26
N ASP A 63 34.58 93.92 -83.29
CA ASP A 63 35.97 94.38 -83.30
C ASP A 63 36.93 93.18 -83.22
N LYS A 64 37.40 92.73 -84.39
CA LYS A 64 38.48 91.74 -84.54
C LYS A 64 39.68 92.43 -85.21
N PRO A 65 40.76 92.73 -84.48
CA PRO A 65 41.99 93.18 -85.13
C PRO A 65 42.53 92.07 -86.04
N LYS A 66 43.06 92.45 -87.21
CA LYS A 66 43.72 91.52 -88.13
C LYS A 66 45.08 91.08 -87.57
N PRO A 67 45.48 89.80 -87.74
CA PRO A 67 46.83 89.37 -87.42
C PRO A 67 47.78 89.72 -88.57
N GLU A 68 48.63 90.72 -88.38
CA GLU A 68 49.82 90.95 -89.21
C GLU A 68 51.07 90.95 -88.33
N GLN A 69 52.17 90.40 -88.86
CA GLN A 69 53.53 90.41 -88.29
C GLN A 69 53.74 89.66 -86.96
N LEU A 70 53.95 88.34 -87.05
CA LEU A 70 54.80 87.60 -86.10
C LEU A 70 55.81 86.74 -86.88
N GLY A 71 57.06 86.67 -86.41
CA GLY A 71 58.18 86.02 -87.09
C GLY A 71 58.20 84.49 -86.99
N PRO A 72 59.10 83.82 -87.75
CA PRO A 72 59.11 82.36 -87.91
C PRO A 72 59.35 81.57 -86.61
N GLU A 73 60.03 82.14 -85.62
CA GLU A 73 60.32 81.48 -84.33
C GLU A 73 59.03 81.19 -83.53
N ASN A 74 58.04 82.09 -83.61
CA ASN A 74 56.74 81.88 -82.95
C ASN A 74 55.92 80.76 -83.60
N ASN A 75 56.25 80.32 -84.82
CA ASN A 75 55.54 79.21 -85.47
C ASN A 75 55.89 77.86 -84.85
N GLU A 76 57.12 77.70 -84.33
CA GLU A 76 57.51 76.46 -83.63
C GLU A 76 56.90 76.40 -82.22
N GLU A 77 56.93 77.51 -81.47
CA GLU A 77 56.22 77.59 -80.18
C GLU A 77 54.70 77.46 -80.34
N LEU A 78 54.10 78.03 -81.38
CA LEU A 78 52.69 77.81 -81.70
C LEU A 78 52.40 76.33 -82.01
N PHE A 79 53.30 75.63 -82.71
CA PHE A 79 53.17 74.19 -82.97
C PHE A 79 53.32 73.37 -81.69
N ARG A 80 54.26 73.72 -80.80
CA ARG A 80 54.45 73.11 -79.46
C ARG A 80 53.24 73.32 -78.56
N LEU A 81 52.66 74.53 -78.52
CA LEU A 81 51.39 74.78 -77.83
C LEU A 81 50.23 74.02 -78.48
N GLN A 82 50.20 73.87 -79.81
CA GLN A 82 49.15 73.12 -80.50
C GLN A 82 49.26 71.60 -80.26
N SER A 83 50.47 71.03 -80.16
CA SER A 83 50.66 69.63 -79.75
C SER A 83 50.31 69.44 -78.28
N PHE A 84 50.77 70.33 -77.39
CA PHE A 84 50.41 70.28 -75.96
C PHE A 84 48.90 70.41 -75.74
N SER A 85 48.21 71.25 -76.53
CA SER A 85 46.76 71.40 -76.53
C SER A 85 46.03 70.13 -77.04
N LYS A 86 46.56 69.47 -78.08
CA LYS A 86 46.07 68.15 -78.53
C LYS A 86 46.26 67.09 -77.45
N ASP A 87 47.40 67.07 -76.75
CA ASP A 87 47.68 66.12 -75.68
C ASP A 87 46.83 66.37 -74.43
N LEU A 88 46.62 67.63 -74.04
CA LEU A 88 45.68 68.01 -72.98
C LEU A 88 44.24 67.63 -73.34
N LYS A 89 43.84 67.81 -74.61
CA LYS A 89 42.51 67.38 -75.07
C LYS A 89 42.37 65.86 -75.06
N ALA A 90 43.38 65.11 -75.52
CA ALA A 90 43.38 63.65 -75.46
C ALA A 90 43.31 63.13 -74.00
N LYS A 91 44.05 63.76 -73.07
CA LYS A 91 43.97 63.46 -71.63
C LYS A 91 42.60 63.82 -71.05
N TYR A 92 42.02 64.97 -71.41
CA TYR A 92 40.68 65.36 -70.98
C TYR A 92 39.61 64.40 -71.50
N ASP A 93 39.63 64.05 -72.79
CA ASP A 93 38.68 63.11 -73.38
C ASP A 93 38.84 61.69 -72.81
N HIS A 94 40.07 61.28 -72.43
CA HIS A 94 40.33 60.03 -71.69
C HIS A 94 39.73 60.06 -70.28
N PHE A 95 40.03 61.07 -69.45
CA PHE A 95 39.46 61.19 -68.11
C PHE A 95 37.94 61.35 -68.13
N LYS A 96 37.38 62.01 -69.16
CA LYS A 96 35.94 62.11 -69.38
C LYS A 96 35.31 60.75 -69.70
N GLN A 97 35.96 59.92 -70.51
CA GLN A 97 35.51 58.54 -70.75
C GLN A 97 35.60 57.68 -69.48
N GLU A 98 36.68 57.81 -68.70
CA GLU A 98 36.83 57.09 -67.43
C GLU A 98 35.77 57.51 -66.40
N ALA A 99 35.48 58.82 -66.29
CA ALA A 99 34.43 59.34 -65.43
C ALA A 99 33.05 58.80 -65.83
N VAL A 100 32.69 58.84 -67.12
CA VAL A 100 31.42 58.26 -67.63
C VAL A 100 31.35 56.75 -67.34
N ARG A 101 32.47 56.02 -67.46
CA ARG A 101 32.51 54.60 -67.12
C ARG A 101 32.24 54.37 -65.63
N LYS A 102 32.90 55.13 -64.73
CA LYS A 102 32.70 55.05 -63.27
C LYS A 102 31.30 55.48 -62.84
N THR A 103 30.69 56.49 -63.47
CA THR A 103 29.29 56.84 -63.22
C THR A 103 28.37 55.67 -63.56
N ARG A 104 28.56 55.02 -64.71
CA ARG A 104 27.77 53.84 -65.11
C ARG A 104 28.02 52.62 -64.21
N GLU A 105 29.25 52.43 -63.74
CA GLU A 105 29.58 51.40 -62.73
C GLU A 105 28.91 51.68 -61.36
N LEU A 106 28.69 52.96 -61.01
CA LEU A 106 27.96 53.37 -59.79
C LEU A 106 26.44 53.25 -59.95
N GLU A 107 25.88 53.64 -61.10
CA GLU A 107 24.46 53.43 -61.44
C GLU A 107 24.12 51.93 -61.34
N GLN A 108 24.91 51.06 -61.95
CA GLN A 108 24.76 49.61 -61.87
C GLN A 108 24.92 49.02 -60.46
N LYS A 109 25.57 49.73 -59.53
CA LYS A 109 25.66 49.32 -58.12
C LYS A 109 24.49 49.85 -57.30
N LEU A 110 24.01 51.06 -57.59
CA LEU A 110 22.85 51.66 -56.95
C LEU A 110 21.56 50.92 -57.33
N ASP A 111 21.41 50.48 -58.58
CA ASP A 111 20.25 49.69 -58.98
C ASP A 111 20.26 48.31 -58.30
N LYS A 112 21.42 47.63 -58.25
CA LYS A 112 21.58 46.38 -57.49
C LYS A 112 21.34 46.54 -55.99
N LEU A 113 21.67 47.69 -55.40
CA LEU A 113 21.34 47.98 -54.00
C LEU A 113 19.84 48.12 -53.80
N LYS A 114 19.11 48.80 -54.70
CA LYS A 114 17.64 48.86 -54.65
C LYS A 114 16.99 47.49 -54.84
N ASP A 115 17.52 46.67 -55.74
CA ASP A 115 17.05 45.30 -55.95
C ASP A 115 17.19 44.49 -54.65
N LEU A 116 18.36 44.58 -53.98
CA LEU A 116 18.61 43.92 -52.69
C LEU A 116 17.82 44.53 -51.51
N GLU A 117 17.58 45.84 -51.50
CA GLU A 117 16.71 46.51 -50.52
C GLU A 117 15.24 46.07 -50.66
N ALA A 118 14.77 45.88 -51.91
CA ALA A 118 13.45 45.35 -52.21
C ALA A 118 13.32 43.86 -51.85
N GLU A 119 14.36 43.04 -52.09
CA GLU A 119 14.42 41.64 -51.64
C GLU A 119 14.53 41.53 -50.12
N GLY A 120 15.18 42.50 -49.45
CA GLY A 120 15.26 42.56 -47.98
C GLY A 120 13.90 42.79 -47.33
N HIS A 121 13.13 43.79 -47.79
CA HIS A 121 11.86 44.14 -47.16
C HIS A 121 10.76 43.07 -47.28
N THR A 122 10.85 42.10 -48.19
CA THR A 122 9.88 40.98 -48.24
C THR A 122 10.06 39.94 -47.12
N HIS A 123 11.12 40.05 -46.31
CA HIS A 123 11.42 39.13 -45.21
C HIS A 123 10.99 39.67 -43.83
N GLU A 124 10.47 40.90 -43.74
CA GLU A 124 10.01 41.53 -42.49
C GLU A 124 8.49 41.42 -42.25
N GLU A 125 7.74 40.73 -43.12
CA GLU A 125 6.30 40.50 -42.94
C GLU A 125 6.02 39.23 -42.11
N ASP A 126 5.65 39.41 -40.83
CA ASP A 126 5.35 38.35 -39.84
C ASP A 126 4.27 37.34 -40.26
N ASP A 127 3.47 37.62 -41.30
CA ASP A 127 2.36 36.79 -41.78
C ASP A 127 2.75 35.82 -42.92
N THR A 128 3.99 35.32 -42.90
CA THR A 128 4.34 34.17 -43.76
C THR A 128 3.39 32.99 -43.48
N PRO A 129 3.00 32.19 -44.51
CA PRO A 129 2.11 31.05 -44.31
C PRO A 129 2.73 30.01 -43.35
N VAL A 130 4.06 29.94 -43.28
CA VAL A 130 4.79 29.11 -42.31
C VAL A 130 4.52 29.59 -40.87
N MET A 131 4.65 30.88 -40.58
CA MET A 131 4.38 31.43 -39.24
C MET A 131 2.91 31.22 -38.83
N SER A 132 1.97 31.33 -39.77
CA SER A 132 0.56 30.97 -39.53
C SER A 132 0.39 29.49 -39.19
N THR A 133 1.08 28.57 -39.88
CA THR A 133 1.03 27.13 -39.51
C THR A 133 1.71 26.83 -38.17
N ILE A 134 2.78 27.53 -37.81
CA ILE A 134 3.44 27.41 -36.49
C ILE A 134 2.45 27.83 -35.40
N ARG A 135 1.86 29.03 -35.49
CA ARG A 135 0.84 29.52 -34.55
C ARG A 135 -0.35 28.56 -34.41
N GLN A 136 -0.75 27.88 -35.49
CA GLN A 136 -1.82 26.86 -35.46
C GLN A 136 -1.38 25.55 -34.79
N LEU A 137 -0.12 25.13 -34.95
CA LEU A 137 0.44 23.94 -34.32
C LEU A 137 0.64 24.16 -32.81
N GLU A 138 1.18 25.32 -32.40
CA GLU A 138 1.28 25.76 -31.00
C GLU A 138 -0.10 25.73 -30.33
N ASN A 139 -1.08 26.42 -30.92
CA ASN A 139 -2.47 26.43 -30.47
C ASN A 139 -3.14 25.04 -30.42
N ARG A 140 -2.58 24.03 -31.09
CA ARG A 140 -3.07 22.64 -31.09
C ARG A 140 -2.31 21.80 -30.06
N PHE A 141 -1.04 22.08 -29.84
CA PHE A 141 -0.20 21.52 -28.79
C PHE A 141 -0.71 21.94 -27.40
N ASP A 142 -0.97 23.23 -27.17
CA ASP A 142 -1.54 23.73 -25.90
C ASP A 142 -2.87 23.04 -25.57
N LYS A 143 -3.74 22.88 -26.58
CA LYS A 143 -5.04 22.19 -26.45
C LYS A 143 -4.88 20.68 -26.23
N ALA A 144 -3.76 20.07 -26.61
CA ALA A 144 -3.43 18.69 -26.28
C ALA A 144 -2.85 18.59 -24.86
N LEU A 145 -1.99 19.53 -24.46
CA LEU A 145 -1.34 19.59 -23.15
C LEU A 145 -2.35 19.90 -22.02
N ILE A 146 -3.31 20.81 -22.25
CA ILE A 146 -4.44 21.04 -21.33
C ILE A 146 -5.25 19.75 -21.15
N LYS A 147 -5.59 19.06 -22.24
CA LYS A 147 -6.35 17.79 -22.18
C LYS A 147 -5.56 16.67 -21.52
N TYR A 148 -4.24 16.61 -21.71
CA TYR A 148 -3.37 15.66 -21.04
C TYR A 148 -3.36 15.90 -19.53
N ASN A 149 -3.18 17.15 -19.10
CA ASN A 149 -3.20 17.52 -17.68
C ASN A 149 -4.58 17.29 -17.03
N GLU A 150 -5.67 17.60 -17.73
CA GLU A 150 -7.03 17.28 -17.31
C GLU A 150 -7.23 15.76 -17.15
N ALA A 151 -6.90 14.97 -18.18
CA ALA A 151 -6.97 13.52 -18.14
C ALA A 151 -6.07 12.90 -17.05
N ALA A 152 -4.88 13.45 -16.81
CA ALA A 152 -3.98 13.01 -15.75
C ALA A 152 -4.53 13.33 -14.34
N SER A 153 -5.19 14.49 -14.17
CA SER A 153 -5.88 14.82 -12.91
C SER A 153 -7.07 13.91 -12.64
N ILE A 154 -7.85 13.59 -13.67
CA ILE A 154 -8.98 12.64 -13.61
C ILE A 154 -8.46 11.21 -13.37
N GLY A 155 -7.33 10.84 -13.97
CA GLY A 155 -6.65 9.58 -13.70
C GLY A 155 -6.27 9.42 -12.23
N LYS A 156 -5.66 10.47 -11.62
CA LYS A 156 -5.30 10.49 -10.20
C LYS A 156 -6.50 10.38 -9.26
N THR A 157 -7.65 10.99 -9.59
CA THR A 157 -8.86 10.83 -8.76
C THR A 157 -9.47 9.44 -8.89
N TYR A 158 -9.50 8.84 -10.09
CA TYR A 158 -9.89 7.44 -10.25
C TYR A 158 -8.95 6.48 -9.52
N GLU A 159 -7.63 6.70 -9.57
CA GLU A 159 -6.65 5.90 -8.84
C GLU A 159 -6.88 5.97 -7.32
N GLN A 160 -7.16 7.18 -6.78
CA GLN A 160 -7.54 7.36 -5.38
C GLN A 160 -8.85 6.65 -5.02
N ILE A 161 -9.86 6.69 -5.90
CA ILE A 161 -11.13 5.98 -5.71
C ILE A 161 -10.89 4.46 -5.68
N VAL A 162 -10.09 3.92 -6.60
CA VAL A 162 -9.74 2.49 -6.66
C VAL A 162 -8.95 2.05 -5.41
N ARG A 163 -7.96 2.85 -4.97
CA ARG A 163 -7.19 2.59 -3.75
C ARG A 163 -8.10 2.49 -2.53
N ARG A 164 -8.99 3.47 -2.36
CA ARG A 164 -10.01 3.49 -1.29
C ARG A 164 -10.98 2.30 -1.39
N HIS A 165 -11.42 1.90 -2.59
CA HIS A 165 -12.28 0.71 -2.75
C HIS A 165 -11.52 -0.59 -2.39
N GLY A 166 -10.21 -0.64 -2.60
CA GLY A 166 -9.35 -1.73 -2.12
C GLY A 166 -9.29 -1.80 -0.59
N GLU A 167 -9.05 -0.65 0.05
CA GLU A 167 -9.05 -0.50 1.51
C GLU A 167 -10.42 -0.88 2.12
N GLU A 168 -11.51 -0.32 1.60
CA GLU A 168 -12.88 -0.61 2.05
C GLU A 168 -13.23 -2.10 1.86
N LYS A 169 -12.81 -2.73 0.76
CA LYS A 169 -12.98 -4.18 0.56
C LYS A 169 -12.28 -4.99 1.66
N MET A 170 -11.04 -4.66 1.99
CA MET A 170 -10.29 -5.37 3.03
C MET A 170 -10.96 -5.24 4.41
N ASP A 171 -11.54 -4.07 4.72
CA ASP A 171 -12.33 -3.90 5.94
C ASP A 171 -13.69 -4.62 5.89
N PHE A 172 -14.35 -4.73 4.74
CA PHE A 172 -15.56 -5.57 4.60
C PHE A 172 -15.24 -7.06 4.79
N ASP A 173 -14.17 -7.57 4.19
CA ASP A 173 -13.72 -8.97 4.38
C ASP A 173 -13.39 -9.24 5.87
N ARG A 174 -12.78 -8.26 6.57
CA ARG A 174 -12.52 -8.32 8.01
C ARG A 174 -13.80 -8.29 8.86
N GLN A 175 -14.78 -7.46 8.51
CA GLN A 175 -16.08 -7.38 9.18
C GLN A 175 -16.89 -8.66 8.99
N LEU A 176 -16.92 -9.22 7.78
CA LEU A 176 -17.55 -10.52 7.48
C LEU A 176 -16.90 -11.63 8.32
N ALA A 177 -15.57 -11.71 8.38
CA ALA A 177 -14.88 -12.71 9.18
C ALA A 177 -15.11 -12.56 10.70
N LEU A 178 -15.43 -11.36 11.20
CA LEU A 178 -15.87 -11.13 12.58
C LEU A 178 -17.31 -11.60 12.80
N ILE A 179 -18.23 -11.27 11.89
CA ILE A 179 -19.64 -11.68 11.94
C ILE A 179 -19.78 -13.20 11.83
N GLU A 180 -19.03 -13.85 10.94
CA GLU A 180 -18.99 -15.31 10.82
C GLU A 180 -18.52 -16.00 12.11
N ARG A 181 -17.50 -15.44 12.78
CA ARG A 181 -17.02 -15.99 14.06
C ARG A 181 -18.07 -15.82 15.15
N ALA A 182 -18.78 -14.69 15.18
CA ALA A 182 -19.91 -14.48 16.09
C ALA A 182 -21.07 -15.44 15.81
N LEU A 183 -21.42 -15.66 14.53
CA LEU A 183 -22.45 -16.61 14.11
C LEU A 183 -22.10 -18.05 14.51
N LYS A 184 -20.90 -18.52 14.16
CA LYS A 184 -20.38 -19.86 14.52
C LYS A 184 -20.28 -20.07 16.04
N GLN A 185 -20.15 -19.01 16.83
CA GLN A 185 -20.28 -19.10 18.28
C GLN A 185 -21.75 -19.19 18.72
N LYS A 186 -22.65 -18.37 18.16
CA LYS A 186 -24.09 -18.41 18.48
C LYS A 186 -24.77 -19.70 18.07
N GLU A 187 -24.32 -20.36 17.00
CA GLU A 187 -24.74 -21.70 16.61
C GLU A 187 -24.36 -22.74 17.67
N LYS A 188 -23.15 -22.67 18.24
CA LYS A 188 -22.73 -23.54 19.36
C LYS A 188 -23.52 -23.24 20.64
N ASP A 189 -23.69 -21.97 20.98
CA ASP A 189 -24.50 -21.54 22.12
C ASP A 189 -25.93 -22.09 22.02
N LEU A 190 -26.53 -22.05 20.81
CA LEU A 190 -27.86 -22.58 20.51
C LEU A 190 -27.91 -24.10 20.66
N VAL A 191 -26.97 -24.85 20.07
CA VAL A 191 -26.90 -26.32 20.22
C VAL A 191 -26.76 -26.72 21.69
N GLN A 192 -25.92 -26.02 22.47
CA GLN A 192 -25.80 -26.24 23.90
C GLN A 192 -27.11 -25.97 24.64
N LEU A 193 -27.81 -24.88 24.31
CA LEU A 193 -29.11 -24.55 24.90
C LEU A 193 -30.19 -25.58 24.55
N THR A 194 -30.18 -26.13 23.33
CA THR A 194 -31.07 -27.22 22.91
C THR A 194 -30.80 -28.51 23.70
N LEU A 195 -29.54 -28.88 23.90
CA LEU A 195 -29.17 -30.03 24.75
C LEU A 195 -29.65 -29.83 26.20
N MET A 196 -29.35 -28.67 26.80
CA MET A 196 -29.82 -28.32 28.15
C MET A 196 -31.36 -28.32 28.26
N SER A 197 -32.07 -27.96 27.18
CA SER A 197 -33.54 -28.04 27.12
C SER A 197 -34.03 -29.50 27.10
N HIS A 198 -33.38 -30.39 26.34
CA HIS A 198 -33.68 -31.82 26.36
C HIS A 198 -33.40 -32.45 27.73
N ASP A 199 -32.27 -32.11 28.37
CA ASP A 199 -31.94 -32.57 29.73
C ASP A 199 -32.98 -32.10 30.76
N ALA A 200 -33.41 -30.83 30.67
CA ALA A 200 -34.45 -30.27 31.54
C ALA A 200 -35.83 -30.94 31.31
N ILE A 201 -36.17 -31.30 30.07
CA ILE A 201 -37.37 -32.07 29.75
C ILE A 201 -37.27 -33.49 30.32
N ALA A 202 -36.13 -34.17 30.15
CA ALA A 202 -35.91 -35.51 30.69
C ALA A 202 -35.99 -35.53 32.23
N ALA A 203 -35.37 -34.57 32.91
CA ALA A 203 -35.45 -34.39 34.36
C ALA A 203 -36.91 -34.13 34.82
N LYS A 204 -37.66 -33.31 34.09
CA LYS A 204 -39.08 -33.02 34.37
C LYS A 204 -39.97 -34.25 34.22
N GLU A 205 -39.79 -35.05 33.16
CA GLU A 205 -40.59 -36.27 32.98
C GLU A 205 -40.18 -37.37 33.97
N MET A 206 -38.91 -37.49 34.36
CA MET A 206 -38.48 -38.35 35.47
C MET A 206 -39.10 -37.94 36.81
N ALA A 207 -39.11 -36.65 37.12
CA ALA A 207 -39.74 -36.13 38.34
C ALA A 207 -41.26 -36.40 38.36
N LYS A 208 -41.94 -36.28 37.21
CA LYS A 208 -43.35 -36.68 37.06
C LYS A 208 -43.56 -38.18 37.23
N SER A 209 -42.71 -39.03 36.65
CA SER A 209 -42.88 -40.48 36.76
C SER A 209 -42.67 -40.96 38.20
N GLU A 210 -41.73 -40.36 38.93
CA GLU A 210 -41.54 -40.61 40.36
C GLU A 210 -42.70 -40.09 41.20
N LEU A 211 -43.24 -38.89 40.91
CA LEU A 211 -44.45 -38.40 41.56
C LEU A 211 -45.63 -39.35 41.35
N LEU A 212 -45.89 -39.77 40.10
CA LEU A 212 -46.95 -40.72 39.76
C LEU A 212 -46.73 -42.13 40.35
N ARG A 213 -45.48 -42.52 40.64
CA ARG A 213 -45.14 -43.75 41.36
C ARG A 213 -45.51 -43.62 42.83
N VAL A 214 -45.07 -42.54 43.49
CA VAL A 214 -45.36 -42.25 44.90
C VAL A 214 -46.86 -42.04 45.14
N GLU A 215 -47.59 -41.35 44.25
CA GLU A 215 -49.04 -41.19 44.34
C GLU A 215 -49.78 -42.54 44.27
N LYS A 216 -49.34 -43.46 43.40
CA LYS A 216 -49.89 -44.83 43.32
C LYS A 216 -49.58 -45.65 44.56
N GLU A 217 -48.37 -45.55 45.08
CA GLU A 217 -47.97 -46.22 46.32
C GLU A 217 -48.77 -45.71 47.53
N GLU A 218 -48.94 -44.39 47.68
CA GLU A 218 -49.77 -43.81 48.73
C GLU A 218 -51.25 -44.18 48.56
N ALA A 219 -51.77 -44.20 47.33
CA ALA A 219 -53.14 -44.65 47.06
C ALA A 219 -53.36 -46.13 47.41
N ALA A 220 -52.39 -47.01 47.07
CA ALA A 220 -52.43 -48.42 47.43
C ALA A 220 -52.30 -48.64 48.95
N GLU A 221 -51.46 -47.86 49.63
CA GLU A 221 -51.25 -47.93 51.08
C GLU A 221 -52.47 -47.41 51.85
N ARG A 222 -53.10 -46.32 51.39
CA ARG A 222 -54.42 -45.86 51.86
C ARG A 222 -55.51 -46.91 51.63
N ALA A 223 -55.55 -47.55 50.47
CA ALA A 223 -56.53 -48.61 50.17
C ALA A 223 -56.33 -49.83 51.08
N LYS A 224 -55.08 -50.24 51.32
CA LYS A 224 -54.72 -51.31 52.27
C LYS A 224 -55.14 -50.94 53.69
N ARG A 225 -54.82 -49.74 54.19
CA ARG A 225 -55.26 -49.24 55.50
C ARG A 225 -56.78 -49.22 55.63
N ASN A 226 -57.50 -48.73 54.61
CA ASN A 226 -58.97 -48.73 54.62
C ASN A 226 -59.56 -50.15 54.63
N LYS A 227 -58.94 -51.10 53.93
CA LYS A 227 -59.32 -52.52 54.02
C LYS A 227 -59.07 -53.07 55.42
N GLU A 228 -57.87 -52.91 55.98
CA GLU A 228 -57.57 -53.37 57.34
C GLU A 228 -58.49 -52.76 58.41
N LEU A 229 -58.85 -51.48 58.28
CA LEU A 229 -59.79 -50.81 59.17
C LEU A 229 -61.23 -51.31 58.99
N LYS A 230 -61.64 -51.69 57.77
CA LYS A 230 -62.92 -52.35 57.52
C LYS A 230 -62.93 -53.75 58.13
N ASP A 231 -61.93 -54.57 57.82
CA ASP A 231 -61.81 -55.96 58.29
C ASP A 231 -61.79 -55.99 59.84
N ARG A 232 -61.10 -55.04 60.49
CA ARG A 232 -61.14 -54.86 61.95
C ARG A 232 -62.53 -54.44 62.47
N ARG A 233 -63.25 -53.53 61.78
CA ARG A 233 -64.63 -53.13 62.15
C ARG A 233 -65.61 -54.29 62.01
N ASP A 234 -65.52 -55.07 60.94
CA ASP A 234 -66.40 -56.21 60.71
C ASP A 234 -66.11 -57.35 61.72
N MET A 235 -64.85 -57.55 62.11
CA MET A 235 -64.47 -58.44 63.23
C MET A 235 -64.99 -57.96 64.60
N VAL A 236 -65.04 -56.66 64.85
CA VAL A 236 -65.65 -56.09 66.07
C VAL A 236 -67.15 -56.31 66.06
N ARG A 237 -67.84 -56.01 64.95
CA ARG A 237 -69.28 -56.28 64.77
C ARG A 237 -69.62 -57.76 64.98
N GLN A 238 -68.87 -58.67 64.38
CA GLN A 238 -69.07 -60.11 64.59
C GLN A 238 -68.91 -60.51 66.07
N ARG A 239 -67.99 -59.88 66.82
CA ARG A 239 -67.88 -60.08 68.28
C ARG A 239 -69.07 -59.50 69.04
N GLU A 240 -69.57 -58.32 68.65
CA GLU A 240 -70.76 -57.70 69.24
C GLU A 240 -72.00 -58.54 68.98
N ASP A 241 -72.22 -59.02 67.74
CA ASP A 241 -73.29 -59.92 67.35
C ASP A 241 -73.23 -61.27 68.10
N ILE A 242 -72.04 -61.88 68.19
CA ILE A 242 -71.84 -63.13 68.94
C ILE A 242 -72.09 -62.91 70.44
N ASN A 243 -71.61 -61.80 71.02
CA ASN A 243 -71.88 -61.47 72.42
C ASN A 243 -73.37 -61.20 72.67
N ALA A 244 -74.07 -60.52 71.76
CA ALA A 244 -75.52 -60.30 71.84
C ALA A 244 -76.29 -61.62 71.72
N GLN A 245 -75.91 -62.52 70.80
CA GLN A 245 -76.50 -63.86 70.69
C GLN A 245 -76.20 -64.73 71.92
N LEU A 246 -75.01 -64.62 72.51
CA LEU A 246 -74.65 -65.31 73.75
C LEU A 246 -75.43 -64.75 74.95
N ALA A 247 -75.62 -63.43 75.05
CA ALA A 247 -76.44 -62.80 76.08
C ALA A 247 -77.93 -63.18 75.94
N ALA A 248 -78.48 -63.18 74.72
CA ALA A 248 -79.85 -63.63 74.47
C ALA A 248 -80.03 -65.12 74.80
N ARG A 249 -79.07 -65.98 74.43
CA ARG A 249 -79.04 -67.40 74.81
C ARG A 249 -78.80 -67.61 76.30
N ALA A 250 -78.09 -66.72 76.98
CA ALA A 250 -77.91 -66.76 78.44
C ALA A 250 -79.22 -66.43 79.15
N ALA A 251 -79.87 -65.31 78.80
CA ALA A 251 -81.19 -64.95 79.34
C ALA A 251 -82.25 -66.04 79.06
N GLN A 252 -82.25 -66.64 77.86
CA GLN A 252 -83.11 -67.80 77.57
C GLN A 252 -82.76 -69.02 78.43
N ARG A 253 -81.46 -69.29 78.65
CA ARG A 253 -81.00 -70.37 79.54
C ARG A 253 -81.25 -70.09 81.01
N GLU A 254 -81.32 -68.85 81.46
CA GLU A 254 -81.73 -68.50 82.83
C GLU A 254 -83.23 -68.76 83.00
N ALA A 255 -84.06 -68.33 82.04
CA ALA A 255 -85.49 -68.65 82.01
C ALA A 255 -85.77 -70.17 81.94
N ASP A 256 -84.96 -70.93 81.20
CA ASP A 256 -85.06 -72.39 81.15
C ASP A 256 -84.35 -73.09 82.34
N ALA A 257 -83.37 -72.47 82.99
CA ALA A 257 -82.76 -72.98 84.22
C ALA A 257 -83.71 -72.85 85.41
N GLN A 258 -84.45 -71.74 85.50
CA GLN A 258 -85.53 -71.55 86.47
C GLN A 258 -86.65 -72.60 86.31
N ARG A 259 -86.84 -73.14 85.09
CA ARG A 259 -87.73 -74.31 84.83
C ARG A 259 -87.05 -75.67 85.08
N ALA A 260 -85.72 -75.75 84.96
CA ALA A 260 -84.96 -77.00 85.09
C ALA A 260 -84.45 -77.28 86.51
N GLU A 261 -84.47 -76.30 87.41
CA GLU A 261 -84.10 -76.44 88.81
C GLU A 261 -85.06 -77.39 89.55
N GLU A 262 -86.36 -77.34 89.24
CA GLU A 262 -87.35 -78.30 89.73
C GLU A 262 -87.08 -79.74 89.26
N ALA A 263 -86.44 -79.91 88.09
CA ALA A 263 -86.34 -81.19 87.38
C ALA A 263 -85.02 -81.97 87.64
N ARG A 264 -84.12 -81.49 88.52
CA ARG A 264 -82.78 -82.09 88.71
C ARG A 264 -82.49 -82.73 90.07
N LYS A 265 -83.53 -83.06 90.84
CA LYS A 265 -83.42 -83.96 92.02
C LYS A 265 -83.43 -85.46 91.64
N HIS A 266 -82.66 -85.90 90.63
CA HIS A 266 -82.49 -87.36 90.45
C HIS A 266 -81.22 -87.85 89.74
N LYS A 267 -80.68 -88.94 90.32
CA LYS A 267 -79.71 -89.92 89.80
C LYS A 267 -78.24 -89.48 89.65
N ALA A 268 -77.33 -90.39 90.01
CA ALA A 268 -75.89 -90.14 90.12
C ALA A 268 -75.03 -91.39 89.81
N LEU A 269 -73.77 -91.14 89.45
CA LEU A 269 -72.56 -92.01 89.58
C LEU A 269 -72.37 -93.29 88.73
N MET A 270 -71.08 -93.61 88.53
CA MET A 270 -70.44 -94.90 88.12
C MET A 270 -70.66 -95.41 86.67
N SER A 271 -69.76 -96.19 86.02
CA SER A 271 -68.26 -96.36 86.04
C SER A 271 -67.89 -97.26 84.81
N ASP A 272 -66.69 -97.75 84.45
CA ASP A 272 -65.34 -97.75 85.06
C ASP A 272 -64.20 -97.71 84.00
N LYS A 273 -63.56 -98.85 83.66
CA LYS A 273 -62.40 -99.00 82.75
C LYS A 273 -62.61 -100.17 81.77
N ALA A 274 -61.91 -100.18 80.63
CA ALA A 274 -60.88 -101.19 80.27
C ALA A 274 -60.57 -101.26 78.77
N SER A 275 -59.27 -101.12 78.41
CA SER A 275 -58.57 -101.59 77.19
C SER A 275 -57.38 -100.65 76.91
N LYS A 276 -56.19 -100.94 77.47
CA LYS A 276 -55.09 -99.94 77.50
C LYS A 276 -53.68 -100.45 77.21
N GLU A 277 -53.51 -101.67 76.71
CA GLU A 277 -52.17 -102.28 76.62
C GLU A 277 -51.60 -102.31 75.20
N ASP A 278 -52.41 -102.53 74.16
CA ASP A 278 -51.97 -102.38 72.76
C ASP A 278 -51.79 -100.90 72.35
N TYR A 279 -52.69 -100.03 72.80
CA TYR A 279 -52.63 -98.59 72.50
C TYR A 279 -51.34 -97.95 73.06
N GLU A 280 -50.94 -98.32 74.27
CA GLU A 280 -49.72 -97.78 74.91
C GLU A 280 -48.44 -98.21 74.16
N ARG A 281 -48.39 -99.39 73.52
CA ARG A 281 -47.19 -99.81 72.76
C ARG A 281 -47.00 -98.99 71.48
N ALA A 282 -48.05 -98.79 70.69
CA ALA A 282 -48.00 -97.95 69.48
C ALA A 282 -47.83 -96.46 69.83
N LYS A 283 -48.43 -96.01 70.93
CA LYS A 283 -48.21 -94.68 71.51
C LYS A 283 -46.77 -94.47 71.94
N LYS A 284 -46.09 -95.48 72.50
CA LYS A 284 -44.69 -95.35 72.96
C LYS A 284 -43.71 -95.11 71.81
N GLU A 285 -43.80 -95.87 70.71
CA GLU A 285 -42.98 -95.60 69.51
C GLU A 285 -43.23 -94.19 68.94
N LYS A 286 -44.50 -93.76 68.88
CA LYS A 286 -44.83 -92.39 68.46
C LYS A 286 -44.33 -91.34 69.46
N GLN A 287 -44.38 -91.61 70.77
CA GLN A 287 -43.81 -90.73 71.80
C GLN A 287 -42.29 -90.65 71.72
N ASP A 288 -41.58 -91.74 71.43
CA ASP A 288 -40.12 -91.70 71.36
C ASP A 288 -39.64 -91.04 70.05
N ARG A 289 -40.40 -91.13 68.95
CA ARG A 289 -40.20 -90.27 67.76
C ARG A 289 -40.58 -88.81 68.02
N MET A 290 -41.70 -88.53 68.70
CA MET A 290 -42.06 -87.17 69.10
C MET A 290 -40.99 -86.56 70.01
N ARG A 291 -40.44 -87.30 70.98
CA ARG A 291 -39.31 -86.89 71.83
C ARG A 291 -38.03 -86.62 71.03
N ALA A 292 -37.75 -87.41 70.00
CA ALA A 292 -36.61 -87.15 69.12
C ALA A 292 -36.78 -85.82 68.36
N TYR A 293 -37.99 -85.55 67.84
CA TYR A 293 -38.30 -84.25 67.22
C TYR A 293 -38.35 -83.12 68.25
N GLU A 294 -38.99 -83.29 69.41
CA GLU A 294 -39.03 -82.33 70.52
C GLU A 294 -37.62 -81.94 70.97
N ASN A 295 -36.70 -82.90 71.13
CA ASN A 295 -35.30 -82.61 71.47
C ASN A 295 -34.54 -81.88 70.35
N ALA A 296 -34.81 -82.19 69.08
CA ALA A 296 -34.24 -81.45 67.95
C ALA A 296 -34.80 -80.01 67.88
N PHE A 297 -36.12 -79.86 68.02
CA PHE A 297 -36.79 -78.57 68.13
C PHE A 297 -36.33 -77.78 69.35
N PHE A 298 -36.07 -78.41 70.51
CA PHE A 298 -35.60 -77.71 71.70
C PHE A 298 -34.19 -77.14 71.47
N LYS A 299 -33.29 -77.88 70.81
CA LYS A 299 -31.97 -77.37 70.41
C LYS A 299 -32.07 -76.22 69.40
N ILE A 300 -32.97 -76.31 68.42
CA ILE A 300 -33.23 -75.20 67.49
C ILE A 300 -33.82 -73.99 68.24
N LYS A 301 -34.73 -74.22 69.18
CA LYS A 301 -35.38 -73.22 70.02
C LYS A 301 -34.39 -72.49 70.93
N GLU A 302 -33.47 -73.22 71.52
CA GLU A 302 -32.35 -72.73 72.33
C GLU A 302 -31.38 -71.90 71.47
N ALA A 303 -30.98 -72.41 70.30
CA ALA A 303 -30.09 -71.70 69.37
C ALA A 303 -30.71 -70.46 68.70
N THR A 304 -32.04 -70.39 68.56
CA THR A 304 -32.76 -69.25 67.94
C THR A 304 -33.43 -68.30 68.93
N GLY A 305 -33.50 -68.65 70.22
CA GLY A 305 -34.04 -67.83 71.31
C GLY A 305 -35.53 -67.52 71.21
N VAL A 306 -36.34 -68.38 70.57
CA VAL A 306 -37.76 -68.12 70.29
C VAL A 306 -38.67 -68.98 71.17
N SER A 307 -39.82 -68.46 71.61
CA SER A 307 -40.75 -69.18 72.50
C SER A 307 -41.72 -70.13 71.77
N ASP A 308 -42.13 -69.82 70.54
CA ASP A 308 -43.14 -70.55 69.76
C ASP A 308 -42.60 -71.14 68.44
N ILE A 309 -43.16 -72.28 68.02
CA ILE A 309 -42.76 -73.04 66.83
C ILE A 309 -43.09 -72.28 65.53
N SER A 310 -44.26 -71.63 65.46
CA SER A 310 -44.65 -70.81 64.30
C SER A 310 -43.65 -69.68 64.09
N SER A 311 -43.28 -68.99 65.16
CA SER A 311 -42.30 -67.91 65.12
C SER A 311 -40.87 -68.38 64.80
N VAL A 312 -40.50 -69.64 65.08
CA VAL A 312 -39.26 -70.24 64.54
C VAL A 312 -39.37 -70.39 63.03
N MET A 313 -40.47 -70.93 62.52
CA MET A 313 -40.69 -71.11 61.08
C MET A 313 -40.70 -69.77 60.33
N ASP A 314 -41.42 -68.76 60.83
CA ASP A 314 -41.45 -67.41 60.24
C ASP A 314 -40.06 -66.78 60.19
N LYS A 315 -39.23 -66.99 61.22
CA LYS A 315 -37.83 -66.52 61.22
C LYS A 315 -36.95 -67.29 60.25
N PHE A 316 -37.13 -68.60 60.08
CA PHE A 316 -36.38 -69.36 59.07
C PHE A 316 -36.78 -68.93 57.65
N MET A 317 -38.07 -68.79 57.35
CA MET A 317 -38.54 -68.31 56.05
C MET A 317 -38.01 -66.90 55.74
N THR A 318 -38.13 -65.95 56.67
CA THR A 318 -37.62 -64.58 56.47
C THR A 318 -36.09 -64.49 56.45
N GLN A 319 -35.37 -65.40 57.12
CA GLN A 319 -33.91 -65.54 56.97
C GLN A 319 -33.53 -66.16 55.62
N GLU A 320 -34.31 -67.09 55.07
CA GLU A 320 -34.10 -67.66 53.75
C GLU A 320 -34.39 -66.62 52.65
N ASP A 321 -35.53 -65.91 52.71
CA ASP A 321 -35.87 -64.80 51.81
C ASP A 321 -34.79 -63.71 51.81
N THR A 322 -34.32 -63.29 53.00
CA THR A 322 -33.23 -62.29 53.09
C THR A 322 -31.89 -62.85 52.63
N ASN A 323 -31.61 -64.15 52.79
CA ASN A 323 -30.40 -64.79 52.24
C ASN A 323 -30.44 -64.88 50.70
N ILE A 324 -31.60 -65.19 50.13
CA ILE A 324 -31.84 -65.18 48.67
C ILE A 324 -31.69 -63.76 48.12
N ASN A 325 -32.30 -62.76 48.76
CA ASN A 325 -32.16 -61.36 48.36
C ASN A 325 -30.71 -60.86 48.46
N LEU A 326 -29.98 -61.19 49.53
CA LEU A 326 -28.56 -60.86 49.68
C LEU A 326 -27.67 -61.52 48.62
N LYS A 327 -27.95 -62.78 48.26
CA LYS A 327 -27.30 -63.46 47.13
C LYS A 327 -27.58 -62.76 45.82
N LEU A 328 -28.85 -62.42 45.54
CA LEU A 328 -29.25 -61.71 44.32
C LEU A 328 -28.53 -60.34 44.21
N LEU A 329 -28.58 -59.53 45.28
CA LEU A 329 -27.87 -58.26 45.39
C LEU A 329 -26.36 -58.40 45.21
N THR A 330 -25.77 -59.49 45.69
CA THR A 330 -24.33 -59.79 45.49
C THR A 330 -24.04 -60.14 44.03
N THR A 331 -24.87 -60.96 43.38
CA THR A 331 -24.70 -61.29 41.95
C THR A 331 -24.94 -60.09 41.03
N GLU A 332 -25.95 -59.26 41.30
CA GLU A 332 -26.15 -57.99 40.60
C GLU A 332 -25.00 -57.01 40.85
N GLY A 333 -24.53 -56.91 42.10
CA GLY A 333 -23.41 -56.07 42.48
C GLY A 333 -22.14 -56.46 41.71
N GLN A 334 -21.83 -57.76 41.65
CA GLN A 334 -20.71 -58.28 40.88
C GLN A 334 -20.86 -58.00 39.39
N ALA A 335 -22.03 -58.28 38.79
CA ALA A 335 -22.27 -58.02 37.36
C ALA A 335 -22.13 -56.51 37.01
N LYS A 336 -22.60 -55.61 37.88
CA LYS A 336 -22.40 -54.16 37.74
C LYS A 336 -20.93 -53.76 37.89
N LEU A 337 -20.20 -54.39 38.80
CA LEU A 337 -18.76 -54.16 39.02
C LEU A 337 -17.93 -54.62 37.80
N ASP A 338 -18.22 -55.80 37.25
CA ASP A 338 -17.56 -56.35 36.07
C ASP A 338 -17.85 -55.50 34.81
N ALA A 339 -19.11 -55.06 34.62
CA ALA A 339 -19.47 -54.14 33.54
C ALA A 339 -18.75 -52.79 33.66
N LEU A 340 -18.63 -52.22 34.87
CA LEU A 340 -17.87 -51.01 35.11
C LEU A 340 -16.35 -51.21 34.91
N GLN A 341 -15.81 -52.39 35.21
CA GLN A 341 -14.41 -52.72 34.88
C GLN A 341 -14.18 -52.82 33.38
N ALA A 342 -15.11 -53.43 32.63
CA ALA A 342 -15.05 -53.50 31.17
C ALA A 342 -15.09 -52.09 30.55
N ALA A 343 -16.07 -51.27 30.93
CA ALA A 343 -16.17 -49.88 30.47
C ALA A 343 -14.94 -49.03 30.87
N ARG A 344 -14.36 -49.24 32.05
CA ARG A 344 -13.10 -48.56 32.47
C ARG A 344 -11.88 -49.06 31.68
N LYS A 345 -11.89 -50.29 31.17
CA LYS A 345 -10.83 -50.81 30.30
C LYS A 345 -10.98 -50.22 28.90
N GLU A 346 -12.18 -50.23 28.34
CA GLU A 346 -12.52 -49.65 27.04
C GLU A 346 -12.24 -48.14 26.99
N ALA A 347 -12.67 -47.38 28.01
CA ALA A 347 -12.35 -45.96 28.14
C ALA A 347 -10.85 -45.69 28.32
N ARG A 348 -10.07 -46.65 28.85
CA ARG A 348 -8.60 -46.55 28.90
C ARG A 348 -7.97 -46.85 27.55
N THR A 349 -8.39 -47.89 26.84
CA THR A 349 -7.86 -48.18 25.50
C THR A 349 -8.21 -47.08 24.51
N ALA A 350 -9.43 -46.54 24.54
CA ALA A 350 -9.82 -45.38 23.74
C ALA A 350 -9.02 -44.11 24.11
N LEU A 351 -8.64 -43.93 25.38
CA LEU A 351 -7.80 -42.81 25.82
C LEU A 351 -6.31 -43.01 25.49
N GLU A 352 -5.82 -44.24 25.45
CA GLU A 352 -4.49 -44.59 24.96
C GLU A 352 -4.41 -44.44 23.43
N GLU A 353 -5.39 -44.97 22.70
CA GLU A 353 -5.58 -44.73 21.26
C GLU A 353 -5.69 -43.23 20.95
N TYR A 354 -6.46 -42.45 21.71
CA TYR A 354 -6.54 -41.00 21.53
C TYR A 354 -5.22 -40.29 21.88
N ARG A 355 -4.42 -40.78 22.84
CA ARG A 355 -3.09 -40.23 23.12
C ARG A 355 -2.05 -40.52 22.04
N PHE A 356 -2.15 -41.68 21.39
CA PHE A 356 -1.21 -42.09 20.32
C PHE A 356 -1.63 -41.64 18.91
N SER A 357 -2.94 -41.53 18.63
CA SER A 357 -3.47 -41.03 17.34
C SER A 357 -3.83 -39.54 17.36
N GLY A 358 -4.30 -39.01 18.49
CA GLY A 358 -4.66 -37.61 18.69
C GLY A 358 -3.46 -36.71 18.94
N GLY A 359 -2.60 -36.54 17.94
CA GLY A 359 -1.57 -35.48 17.86
C GLY A 359 -0.35 -35.60 18.80
N GLY A 360 -0.42 -36.40 19.87
CA GLY A 360 0.69 -36.55 20.84
C GLY A 360 1.88 -37.39 20.34
N GLY A 361 1.70 -38.19 19.30
CA GLY A 361 2.66 -39.18 18.79
C GLY A 361 3.86 -38.64 18.02
N GLY A 362 4.58 -37.66 18.55
CA GLY A 362 5.91 -37.20 18.08
C GLY A 362 5.95 -36.42 16.75
N GLY A 363 5.36 -36.97 15.68
CA GLY A 363 5.40 -36.38 14.34
C GLY A 363 4.73 -35.01 14.25
N GLY A 364 3.58 -34.83 14.90
CA GLY A 364 2.85 -33.55 14.89
C GLY A 364 3.66 -32.40 15.49
N ARG A 365 4.39 -32.64 16.58
CA ARG A 365 5.30 -31.63 17.14
C ARG A 365 6.53 -31.43 16.27
N ARG A 366 7.16 -32.49 15.79
CA ARG A 366 8.33 -32.38 14.91
C ARG A 366 8.03 -31.55 13.64
N ILE A 367 6.84 -31.72 13.06
CA ILE A 367 6.38 -30.91 11.92
C ILE A 367 6.20 -29.43 12.30
N VAL A 368 5.71 -29.14 13.51
CA VAL A 368 5.67 -27.76 14.04
C VAL A 368 7.09 -27.21 14.24
N ASP A 369 7.99 -27.96 14.90
CA ASP A 369 9.39 -27.55 15.11
C ASP A 369 10.11 -27.31 13.75
N GLU A 370 9.84 -28.13 12.72
CA GLU A 370 10.36 -27.98 11.34
C GLU A 370 9.75 -26.76 10.60
N TYR A 371 8.48 -26.44 10.80
CA TYR A 371 7.87 -25.19 10.29
C TYR A 371 8.34 -23.94 11.04
N GLU A 372 8.56 -24.02 12.36
CA GLU A 372 9.12 -22.92 13.16
C GLU A 372 10.56 -22.61 12.74
N SER A 373 11.39 -23.64 12.51
CA SER A 373 12.74 -23.46 11.91
C SER A 373 12.64 -22.81 10.53
N SER A 374 11.79 -23.34 9.64
CA SER A 374 11.60 -22.80 8.29
C SER A 374 11.12 -21.34 8.29
N LEU A 375 10.32 -20.94 9.29
CA LEU A 375 9.86 -19.57 9.47
C LEU A 375 11.01 -18.66 9.94
N VAL A 376 11.82 -19.11 10.90
CA VAL A 376 13.01 -18.38 11.38
C VAL A 376 14.03 -18.19 10.26
N ASP A 377 14.33 -19.25 9.49
CA ASP A 377 15.21 -19.17 8.33
C ASP A 377 14.67 -18.23 7.24
N GLY A 378 13.35 -18.23 7.04
CA GLY A 378 12.66 -17.29 6.15
C GLY A 378 12.77 -15.83 6.60
N ILE A 379 12.63 -15.55 7.91
CA ILE A 379 12.80 -14.22 8.51
C ILE A 379 14.25 -13.76 8.37
N ASN A 380 15.21 -14.58 8.81
CA ASN A 380 16.65 -14.28 8.71
C ASN A 380 17.08 -13.99 7.27
N ASN A 381 16.55 -14.74 6.29
CA ASN A 381 16.81 -14.49 4.88
C ASN A 381 16.15 -13.19 4.39
N ASN A 382 14.93 -12.86 4.85
CA ASN A 382 14.26 -11.61 4.52
C ASN A 382 15.04 -10.39 5.05
N GLU A 383 15.47 -10.41 6.31
CA GLU A 383 16.28 -9.36 6.92
C GLU A 383 17.62 -9.19 6.19
N ARG A 384 18.30 -10.29 5.83
CA ARG A 384 19.53 -10.26 5.04
C ARG A 384 19.34 -9.69 3.63
N VAL A 385 18.24 -10.01 2.95
CA VAL A 385 17.90 -9.44 1.63
C VAL A 385 17.55 -7.96 1.77
N ARG A 386 16.81 -7.58 2.81
CA ARG A 386 16.46 -6.19 3.13
C ARG A 386 17.70 -5.35 3.43
N ALA A 387 18.64 -5.84 4.24
CA ALA A 387 19.90 -5.14 4.52
C ALA A 387 20.75 -4.95 3.25
N LYS A 388 20.77 -5.94 2.34
CA LYS A 388 21.39 -5.79 1.02
C LYS A 388 20.68 -4.74 0.16
N PHE A 389 19.34 -4.74 0.14
CA PHE A 389 18.56 -3.72 -0.55
C PHE A 389 18.81 -2.31 0.01
N GLU A 390 18.82 -2.13 1.33
CA GLU A 390 19.07 -0.83 1.97
C GLU A 390 20.51 -0.34 1.71
N LYS A 391 21.51 -1.23 1.64
CA LYS A 391 22.88 -0.88 1.17
C LYS A 391 22.86 -0.42 -0.31
N VAL A 392 22.26 -1.19 -1.22
CA VAL A 392 22.20 -0.86 -2.66
C VAL A 392 21.39 0.41 -2.94
N HIS A 393 20.25 0.60 -2.27
CA HIS A 393 19.41 1.78 -2.41
C HIS A 393 20.13 3.06 -1.93
N ARG A 394 20.92 2.98 -0.84
CA ARG A 394 21.78 4.09 -0.42
C ARG A 394 22.78 4.48 -1.51
N VAL A 395 23.43 3.51 -2.15
CA VAL A 395 24.34 3.75 -3.29
C VAL A 395 23.59 4.35 -4.48
N LEU A 396 22.38 3.87 -4.79
CA LEU A 396 21.54 4.42 -5.86
C LEU A 396 21.19 5.90 -5.62
N VAL A 397 20.81 6.25 -4.39
CA VAL A 397 20.50 7.64 -3.99
C VAL A 397 21.74 8.54 -4.07
N SER A 398 22.91 8.05 -3.65
CA SER A 398 24.18 8.77 -3.81
C SER A 398 24.62 8.91 -5.26
N MET A 399 24.37 7.90 -6.11
CA MET A 399 24.65 7.97 -7.55
C MET A 399 23.71 8.96 -8.25
N LYS A 400 22.43 8.99 -7.85
CA LYS A 400 21.44 9.95 -8.34
C LYS A 400 21.84 11.39 -8.02
N SER A 401 22.09 11.73 -6.76
CA SER A 401 22.50 13.10 -6.40
C SER A 401 23.87 13.48 -6.94
N GLY A 402 24.79 12.52 -7.07
CA GLY A 402 26.04 12.70 -7.81
C GLY A 402 25.84 12.99 -9.30
N THR A 403 24.83 12.39 -9.93
CA THR A 403 24.44 12.64 -11.33
C THR A 403 23.80 14.00 -11.50
N GLU A 404 22.88 14.38 -10.61
CA GLU A 404 22.26 15.72 -10.56
C GLU A 404 23.35 16.80 -10.45
N HIS A 405 24.27 16.68 -9.47
CA HIS A 405 25.38 17.60 -9.29
C HIS A 405 26.44 17.58 -10.41
N LEU A 406 26.50 16.53 -11.23
CA LEU A 406 27.35 16.47 -12.41
C LEU A 406 26.68 17.19 -13.59
N MET A 407 25.37 16.99 -13.78
CA MET A 407 24.56 17.70 -14.76
C MET A 407 24.58 19.21 -14.52
N ASP A 408 24.35 19.66 -13.27
CA ASP A 408 24.45 21.08 -12.85
C ASP A 408 25.78 21.73 -13.29
N LYS A 409 26.90 21.02 -13.09
CA LYS A 409 28.25 21.53 -13.39
C LYS A 409 28.56 21.53 -14.89
N LEU A 410 27.93 20.63 -15.64
CA LEU A 410 28.08 20.51 -17.09
C LEU A 410 27.06 21.36 -17.86
N ASP A 411 26.14 22.06 -17.18
CA ASP A 411 25.18 22.94 -17.83
C ASP A 411 25.87 24.06 -18.64
N VAL A 412 26.99 24.58 -18.12
CA VAL A 412 27.88 25.56 -18.78
C VAL A 412 28.46 25.05 -20.11
N VAL A 413 28.53 23.73 -20.31
CA VAL A 413 28.98 23.10 -21.56
C VAL A 413 27.76 22.84 -22.45
N ASP A 414 27.31 23.88 -23.15
CA ASP A 414 26.34 23.76 -24.24
C ASP A 414 27.03 23.79 -25.61
N GLY A 415 26.54 22.95 -26.52
CA GLY A 415 27.22 22.61 -27.76
C GLY A 415 26.56 21.45 -28.50
N GLY A 416 25.22 21.35 -28.48
CA GLY A 416 24.47 20.36 -29.26
C GLY A 416 24.72 18.90 -28.83
N VAL A 417 24.69 18.63 -27.53
CA VAL A 417 24.38 17.28 -27.01
C VAL A 417 22.85 17.16 -26.93
N ALA A 418 22.28 15.97 -27.02
CA ALA A 418 20.85 15.79 -26.75
C ALA A 418 20.54 16.23 -25.30
N GLN A 419 19.52 17.05 -25.12
CA GLN A 419 19.17 17.60 -23.82
C GLN A 419 18.63 16.47 -22.91
N PRO A 420 19.19 16.26 -21.70
CA PRO A 420 18.70 15.21 -20.80
C PRO A 420 17.27 15.51 -20.33
N PRO A 421 16.51 14.51 -19.85
CA PRO A 421 15.24 14.78 -19.18
C PRO A 421 15.45 15.62 -17.91
N ASP A 422 14.65 16.67 -17.72
CA ASP A 422 14.72 17.64 -16.60
C ASP A 422 14.64 17.00 -15.19
N VAL A 423 14.20 15.74 -15.09
CA VAL A 423 14.03 15.02 -13.83
C VAL A 423 14.85 13.74 -13.87
N VAL A 424 15.90 13.71 -13.04
CA VAL A 424 16.62 12.47 -12.73
C VAL A 424 15.69 11.58 -11.91
N SER A 425 15.42 10.38 -12.42
CA SER A 425 14.62 9.33 -11.80
C SER A 425 15.39 8.02 -11.85
N ASP A 426 14.99 7.03 -11.04
CA ASP A 426 15.64 5.72 -10.96
C ASP A 426 15.70 4.98 -12.32
N GLU A 427 14.82 5.36 -13.27
CA GLU A 427 14.83 4.90 -14.66
C GLU A 427 15.74 5.75 -15.57
N THR A 428 15.82 7.08 -15.36
CA THR A 428 16.58 8.00 -16.23
C THR A 428 18.02 8.27 -15.79
N VAL A 429 18.48 7.85 -14.59
CA VAL A 429 19.86 8.12 -14.11
C VAL A 429 20.92 7.70 -15.14
N VAL A 430 20.72 6.55 -15.79
CA VAL A 430 21.66 6.01 -16.79
C VAL A 430 21.71 6.86 -18.05
N GLU A 431 20.58 7.39 -18.50
CA GLU A 431 20.49 8.27 -19.68
C GLU A 431 21.14 9.63 -19.40
N VAL A 432 20.90 10.18 -18.19
CA VAL A 432 21.50 11.45 -17.75
C VAL A 432 23.01 11.30 -17.56
N LEU A 433 23.50 10.18 -17.00
CA LEU A 433 24.93 9.86 -16.93
C LEU A 433 25.58 9.76 -18.32
N ALA A 434 24.93 9.10 -19.28
CA ALA A 434 25.43 9.02 -20.66
C ALA A 434 25.49 10.40 -21.35
N ALA A 435 24.53 11.29 -21.06
CA ALA A 435 24.57 12.68 -21.54
C ALA A 435 25.69 13.50 -20.85
N CYS A 436 25.94 13.26 -19.55
CA CYS A 436 27.07 13.85 -18.82
C CYS A 436 28.42 13.38 -19.40
N GLU A 437 28.56 12.10 -19.74
CA GLU A 437 29.74 11.56 -20.44
C GLU A 437 29.96 12.27 -21.78
N GLN A 438 28.91 12.43 -22.59
CA GLN A 438 29.01 13.14 -23.88
C GLN A 438 29.39 14.63 -23.71
N LYS A 439 28.86 15.32 -22.69
CA LYS A 439 29.29 16.69 -22.36
C LYS A 439 30.75 16.74 -21.88
N LEU A 440 31.20 15.80 -21.05
CA LEU A 440 32.59 15.69 -20.60
C LEU A 440 33.56 15.43 -21.77
N ILE A 441 33.19 14.56 -22.71
CA ILE A 441 34.01 14.28 -23.90
C ILE A 441 34.16 15.55 -24.77
N LYS A 442 33.09 16.33 -24.95
CA LYS A 442 33.17 17.63 -25.65
C LYS A 442 34.02 18.64 -24.90
N ALA A 443 33.85 18.79 -23.59
CA ALA A 443 34.69 19.68 -22.77
C ALA A 443 36.18 19.30 -22.84
N LEU A 444 36.50 17.99 -22.89
CA LEU A 444 37.88 17.52 -23.09
C LEU A 444 38.41 17.80 -24.51
N GLN A 445 37.56 17.75 -25.54
CA GLN A 445 37.92 18.16 -26.90
C GLN A 445 38.17 19.67 -26.99
N GLU A 446 37.29 20.49 -26.41
CA GLU A 446 37.44 21.95 -26.35
C GLU A 446 38.69 22.36 -25.57
N VAL A 447 38.96 21.76 -24.42
CA VAL A 447 40.20 21.98 -23.65
C VAL A 447 41.42 21.47 -24.43
N GLY A 448 41.30 20.37 -25.18
CA GLY A 448 42.36 19.83 -26.04
C GLY A 448 42.72 20.77 -27.20
N ASP A 449 41.73 21.26 -27.94
CA ASP A 449 41.94 22.21 -29.04
C ASP A 449 42.30 23.62 -28.51
N ALA A 450 41.81 24.04 -27.34
CA ALA A 450 42.27 25.26 -26.68
C ALA A 450 43.74 25.14 -26.22
N ALA A 451 44.15 23.99 -25.67
CA ALA A 451 45.54 23.72 -25.29
C ALA A 451 46.46 23.66 -26.52
N LYS A 452 46.00 23.07 -27.64
CA LYS A 452 46.70 23.02 -28.92
C LYS A 452 46.79 24.40 -29.59
N THR A 453 45.74 25.21 -29.51
CA THR A 453 45.73 26.60 -29.98
C THR A 453 46.64 27.48 -29.12
N ALA A 454 46.65 27.27 -27.81
CA ALA A 454 47.60 27.91 -26.90
C ALA A 454 49.04 27.44 -27.16
N LEU A 455 49.27 26.17 -27.54
CA LEU A 455 50.59 25.67 -27.92
C LEU A 455 51.09 26.30 -29.22
N LEU A 456 50.21 26.47 -30.23
CA LEU A 456 50.52 27.18 -31.47
C LEU A 456 50.79 28.67 -31.22
N ALA A 457 49.96 29.34 -30.41
CA ALA A 457 50.19 30.73 -30.00
C ALA A 457 51.44 30.89 -29.11
N LEU A 458 51.87 29.84 -28.41
CA LEU A 458 53.15 29.79 -27.70
C LEU A 458 54.33 29.54 -28.65
N ASP A 459 54.14 28.93 -29.82
CA ASP A 459 55.19 28.73 -30.83
C ASP A 459 55.44 30.06 -31.58
N ASP A 460 54.37 30.73 -32.03
CA ASP A 460 54.43 32.13 -32.53
C ASP A 460 54.95 33.11 -31.45
N GLY A 461 54.73 32.81 -30.16
CA GLY A 461 55.21 33.59 -29.01
C GLY A 461 56.60 33.18 -28.48
N ALA A 462 57.18 32.07 -28.93
CA ALA A 462 58.34 31.43 -28.29
C ALA A 462 59.60 32.30 -28.34
N ALA A 463 59.69 33.20 -29.33
CA ALA A 463 60.79 34.14 -29.51
C ALA A 463 60.89 35.21 -28.40
N ALA A 464 59.83 35.44 -27.61
CA ALA A 464 59.74 36.59 -26.70
C ALA A 464 59.72 36.26 -25.18
N ALA A 465 59.19 35.09 -24.78
CA ALA A 465 58.77 34.86 -23.39
C ALA A 465 59.78 34.13 -22.48
N THR A 466 60.94 33.70 -22.96
CA THR A 466 61.91 32.86 -22.21
C THR A 466 62.78 33.64 -21.19
N LYS A 467 62.16 34.44 -20.31
CA LYS A 467 62.82 35.09 -19.15
C LYS A 467 61.82 35.59 -18.08
N THR A 468 61.39 34.70 -17.17
CA THR A 468 61.24 34.90 -15.69
C THR A 468 60.35 33.84 -15.05
N ILE A 469 60.86 32.62 -14.85
CA ILE A 469 60.26 31.68 -13.88
C ILE A 469 60.86 31.98 -12.50
N SER A 470 60.00 32.27 -11.52
CA SER A 470 60.43 32.59 -10.15
C SER A 470 61.04 31.36 -9.45
N LYS A 471 62.12 31.58 -8.68
CA LYS A 471 62.87 30.53 -7.95
C LYS A 471 62.09 29.81 -6.83
N HIS A 472 60.79 30.13 -6.68
CA HIS A 472 59.90 29.59 -5.66
C HIS A 472 58.83 28.63 -6.22
N ASN A 473 58.72 28.49 -7.55
CA ASN A 473 57.84 27.48 -8.15
C ASN A 473 58.45 26.09 -8.00
N VAL A 474 57.91 25.30 -7.06
CA VAL A 474 58.14 23.86 -6.95
C VAL A 474 56.86 23.16 -7.41
N ARG A 475 56.96 22.24 -8.38
CA ARG A 475 55.85 21.33 -8.68
C ARG A 475 55.75 20.31 -7.55
N VAL A 476 54.58 20.22 -6.93
CA VAL A 476 54.23 19.10 -6.05
C VAL A 476 53.90 17.93 -6.96
N ASP A 477 54.60 16.81 -6.78
CA ASP A 477 54.23 15.57 -7.45
C ASP A 477 53.09 14.90 -6.67
N MET A 478 52.05 14.48 -7.39
CA MET A 478 50.83 13.86 -6.84
C MET A 478 50.67 12.43 -7.36
N SER A 479 51.78 11.79 -7.74
CA SER A 479 51.85 10.36 -8.03
C SER A 479 51.62 9.52 -6.76
N LEU A 480 50.36 9.37 -6.37
CA LEU A 480 49.92 8.31 -5.47
C LEU A 480 50.07 6.97 -6.21
N GLU A 481 51.22 6.32 -6.04
CA GLU A 481 51.40 4.93 -6.48
C GLU A 481 50.45 4.04 -5.68
N TYR A 482 49.37 3.60 -6.34
CA TYR A 482 48.39 2.70 -5.75
C TYR A 482 49.00 1.30 -5.66
N GLY A 483 49.64 1.00 -4.54
CA GLY A 483 50.28 -0.27 -4.25
C GLY A 483 49.27 -1.40 -4.09
N GLY A 484 48.82 -1.96 -5.22
CA GLY A 484 47.90 -3.09 -5.24
C GLY A 484 48.49 -4.31 -4.55
N SER A 485 47.82 -4.77 -3.49
CA SER A 485 48.11 -6.01 -2.78
C SER A 485 46.81 -6.79 -2.63
N ASP A 486 46.60 -7.79 -3.49
CA ASP A 486 45.51 -8.74 -3.30
C ASP A 486 45.68 -9.46 -1.95
N SER A 487 44.64 -9.42 -1.12
CA SER A 487 44.54 -10.19 0.11
C SER A 487 43.07 -10.45 0.40
N ASP A 488 42.59 -11.65 0.09
CA ASP A 488 41.27 -12.10 0.52
C ASP A 488 41.15 -12.04 2.05
N GLY A 489 40.20 -11.25 2.54
CA GLY A 489 39.90 -11.09 3.95
C GLY A 489 38.53 -10.44 4.15
N GLU A 490 37.55 -11.21 4.62
CA GLU A 490 36.29 -10.66 5.12
C GLU A 490 36.51 -10.10 6.53
N GLU A 491 36.48 -8.78 6.70
CA GLU A 491 36.23 -8.14 7.99
C GLU A 491 35.58 -6.74 7.76
N ASP A 492 34.64 -6.35 8.63
CA ASP A 492 33.92 -5.07 8.54
C ASP A 492 34.78 -3.93 9.13
N GLU A 493 35.03 -2.86 8.37
CA GLU A 493 35.52 -1.60 8.95
C GLU A 493 35.00 -0.35 8.21
N GLU A 494 34.73 0.73 8.96
CA GLU A 494 34.16 1.98 8.45
C GLU A 494 35.24 2.87 7.79
N GLY A 495 35.76 2.41 6.66
CA GLY A 495 36.74 3.13 5.83
C GLY A 495 36.17 4.40 5.17
N ALA A 496 36.08 5.49 5.93
CA ALA A 496 35.86 6.82 5.37
C ALA A 496 37.14 7.32 4.67
N ASP A 497 37.05 7.70 3.40
CA ASP A 497 38.17 8.30 2.65
C ASP A 497 38.68 9.56 3.35
N GLU A 498 39.80 9.44 4.09
CA GLU A 498 40.37 10.53 4.88
C GLU A 498 41.11 11.53 3.98
N VAL A 499 40.34 12.38 3.29
CA VAL A 499 40.81 13.51 2.48
C VAL A 499 41.86 14.30 3.29
N PRO A 500 43.11 14.43 2.83
CA PRO A 500 44.19 14.99 3.64
C PRO A 500 43.89 16.40 4.15
N ASP A 501 43.57 16.48 5.44
CA ASP A 501 43.13 17.74 6.06
C ASP A 501 44.21 18.83 5.96
N ARG A 502 43.78 20.08 5.93
CA ARG A 502 44.57 21.29 5.64
C ARG A 502 45.89 21.34 6.41
N ASP A 503 45.91 20.86 7.65
CA ASP A 503 47.09 20.90 8.50
C ASP A 503 48.08 19.74 8.23
N ARG A 504 47.62 18.57 7.75
CA ARG A 504 48.53 17.54 7.20
C ARG A 504 49.26 18.06 5.96
N VAL A 505 48.56 18.75 5.06
CA VAL A 505 49.15 19.37 3.86
C VAL A 505 50.20 20.42 4.22
N LYS A 506 49.95 21.26 5.25
CA LYS A 506 50.95 22.20 5.78
C LYS A 506 52.18 21.51 6.36
N VAL A 507 52.01 20.42 7.12
CA VAL A 507 53.14 19.66 7.70
C VAL A 507 54.02 19.09 6.58
N SER A 508 53.42 18.44 5.58
CA SER A 508 54.12 17.97 4.38
C SER A 508 54.91 19.09 3.67
N ALA A 509 54.28 20.24 3.44
CA ALA A 509 54.94 21.39 2.82
C ALA A 509 56.11 21.94 3.66
N ASN A 510 55.97 22.01 4.99
CA ASN A 510 57.04 22.43 5.90
C ASN A 510 58.20 21.43 5.95
N GLU A 511 57.94 20.12 5.92
CA GLU A 511 58.98 19.10 5.81
C GLU A 511 59.75 19.21 4.49
N LEU A 512 59.07 19.48 3.37
CA LEU A 512 59.69 19.73 2.07
C LEU A 512 60.57 20.98 2.12
N ALA A 513 60.10 22.06 2.76
CA ALA A 513 60.89 23.27 2.97
C ALA A 513 62.12 23.01 3.86
N GLU A 514 62.00 22.21 4.93
CA GLU A 514 63.13 21.75 5.75
C GLU A 514 64.14 20.92 4.94
N LYS A 515 63.67 19.95 4.15
CA LYS A 515 64.52 19.08 3.30
C LYS A 515 65.30 19.93 2.28
N LEU A 516 64.69 20.97 1.71
CA LEU A 516 65.36 21.95 0.85
C LEU A 516 66.33 22.87 1.61
N ALA A 517 65.98 23.34 2.81
CA ALA A 517 66.86 24.14 3.65
C ALA A 517 68.10 23.36 4.11
N LYS A 518 67.96 22.07 4.43
CA LYS A 518 69.04 21.16 4.77
C LYS A 518 69.98 20.92 3.57
N ARG A 519 69.44 20.71 2.37
CA ARG A 519 70.24 20.66 1.11
C ARG A 519 71.05 21.93 0.84
N LYS A 520 70.62 23.10 1.36
CA LYS A 520 71.30 24.39 1.19
C LYS A 520 72.39 24.70 2.25
N LYS A 521 72.65 23.78 3.18
CA LYS A 521 73.73 23.88 4.20
C LYS A 521 74.83 22.81 4.01
N GLY A 522 74.76 22.01 2.95
CA GLY A 522 75.68 20.90 2.68
C GLY A 522 76.40 21.02 1.33
N GLY A 523 76.78 22.24 0.94
CA GLY A 523 77.50 22.57 -0.29
C GLY A 523 78.21 23.92 -0.15
#